data_AF-A0A7H1J758-F1
#
_entry.id   AF-A0A7H1J758-F1
#
_cell.length_a   1.000
_cell.length_b   1.000
_cell.length_c   1.000
_cell.angle_alpha   90.00
_cell.angle_beta   90.00
_cell.angle_gamma   90.00
#
_symmetry.space_group_name_H-M   'P 1'
#
loop_
_entity.id
_entity.type
_entity.pdbx_description
1 polymer ?
#
loop_
_entity_poly.entity_id
_entity_poly.type
_entity_poly.pdbx_seq_one_letter_code
_entity_poly.pdbx_strand_id
1 'polypeptide(L)'
;MESNTDNKDTESLSNNLDNNIEEPDAEEAIEGVIERVAKSDPEAAAKISTYIVQKVHHGPMPSPEDIASYAQIQKDLPERMMAMAESAQKNKAQNTQTILDLKRQEIELHKQQLNTQHTLKTKELSNQKLSLYLASVVVILCITGSFYLALQDKTAVAIVIGGTTVVGIVGAFLTSKNKDNVDTSE
;
A
#
# COMPACT_ATOMS: atom_id res chain seq x y z
N MET A 1 -82.19 -0.41 48.64
CA MET A 1 -81.99 1.04 48.83
C MET A 1 -80.63 1.37 48.26
N GLU A 2 -80.51 1.51 46.93
CA GLU A 2 -80.76 2.76 46.16
C GLU A 2 -79.94 3.92 46.74
N SER A 3 -79.08 4.63 46.01
CA SER A 3 -79.07 5.06 44.60
C SER A 3 -77.61 5.42 44.19
N ASN A 4 -77.18 5.31 42.93
CA ASN A 4 -77.14 6.38 41.91
C ASN A 4 -76.44 7.67 42.41
N THR A 5 -75.46 8.32 41.78
CA THR A 5 -75.26 8.66 40.35
C THR A 5 -73.93 9.42 40.20
N ASP A 6 -73.38 9.44 38.96
CA ASP A 6 -72.37 10.37 38.39
C ASP A 6 -70.91 10.30 38.92
N ASN A 7 -69.86 10.37 38.11
CA ASN A 7 -69.72 10.96 36.78
C ASN A 7 -68.51 10.35 36.05
N LYS A 8 -68.63 10.36 34.72
CA LYS A 8 -67.64 10.07 33.66
C LYS A 8 -66.23 10.56 34.01
N ASP A 9 -65.21 9.75 33.67
CA ASP A 9 -63.89 10.16 33.12
C ASP A 9 -62.95 8.96 32.86
N THR A 10 -63.47 7.75 32.63
CA THR A 10 -62.67 6.54 32.34
C THR A 10 -62.51 6.24 30.85
N GLU A 11 -62.35 7.27 30.02
CA GLU A 11 -62.01 7.14 28.59
C GLU A 11 -60.87 8.09 28.22
N SER A 12 -59.65 7.74 28.61
CA SER A 12 -58.40 8.02 27.88
C SER A 12 -57.26 7.68 28.81
N LEU A 13 -56.37 6.78 28.35
CA LEU A 13 -55.05 6.40 28.90
C LEU A 13 -54.78 4.89 28.77
N SER A 14 -55.72 4.11 28.21
CA SER A 14 -55.33 2.93 27.42
C SER A 14 -54.89 3.43 26.06
N ASN A 15 -53.59 3.61 25.84
CA ASN A 15 -52.91 3.41 24.56
C ASN A 15 -51.40 3.64 24.76
N ASN A 16 -50.61 2.65 24.32
CA ASN A 16 -49.13 2.60 24.26
C ASN A 16 -48.40 1.88 25.41
N LEU A 17 -48.73 0.60 25.62
CA LEU A 17 -47.71 -0.38 25.95
C LEU A 17 -47.76 -1.50 24.91
N ASP A 18 -47.36 -1.16 23.69
CA ASP A 18 -46.88 -2.15 22.73
C ASP A 18 -45.49 -1.67 22.32
N ASN A 19 -44.47 -2.19 23.00
CA ASN A 19 -43.09 -2.11 22.56
C ASN A 19 -42.43 -3.42 22.97
N ASN A 20 -42.42 -4.32 21.99
CA ASN A 20 -41.46 -5.42 21.86
C ASN A 20 -40.09 -5.01 22.40
N ILE A 21 -39.67 -5.60 23.51
CA ILE A 21 -38.26 -5.66 23.90
C ILE A 21 -37.76 -6.96 23.29
N GLU A 22 -37.37 -6.91 22.02
CA GLU A 22 -36.47 -7.91 21.46
C GLU A 22 -35.16 -7.81 22.26
N GLU A 23 -34.74 -8.90 22.91
CA GLU A 23 -33.41 -8.98 23.52
C GLU A 23 -32.39 -8.73 22.41
N PRO A 24 -31.61 -7.63 22.46
CA PRO A 24 -30.61 -7.38 21.44
C PRO A 24 -29.52 -8.44 21.54
N ASP A 25 -29.06 -8.90 20.38
CA ASP A 25 -27.85 -9.72 20.23
C ASP A 25 -26.75 -9.16 21.13
N ALA A 26 -26.21 -10.01 22.00
CA ALA A 26 -25.23 -9.63 23.00
C ALA A 26 -23.98 -8.99 22.36
N GLU A 27 -23.69 -9.25 21.10
CA GLU A 27 -22.57 -8.65 20.36
C GLU A 27 -22.85 -7.19 19.95
N GLU A 28 -24.04 -6.86 19.44
CA GLU A 28 -24.43 -5.47 19.11
C GLU A 28 -24.58 -4.60 20.37
N ALA A 29 -24.98 -5.20 21.50
CA ALA A 29 -25.10 -4.48 22.76
C ALA A 29 -23.74 -4.01 23.33
N ILE A 30 -22.66 -4.72 23.01
CA ILE A 30 -21.29 -4.41 23.47
C ILE A 30 -20.65 -3.32 22.60
N GLU A 31 -21.03 -3.23 21.33
CA GLU A 31 -20.53 -2.21 20.41
C GLU A 31 -21.02 -0.81 20.82
N GLY A 32 -20.10 0.16 20.89
CA GLY A 32 -20.41 1.54 21.26
C GLY A 32 -20.68 1.78 22.75
N VAL A 33 -20.50 0.81 23.65
CA VAL A 33 -20.67 1.01 25.11
C VAL A 33 -19.77 2.14 25.63
N ILE A 34 -18.51 2.20 25.18
CA ILE A 34 -17.57 3.26 25.59
C ILE A 34 -18.04 4.64 25.13
N GLU A 35 -18.63 4.73 23.94
CA GLU A 35 -19.15 5.98 23.37
C GLU A 35 -20.43 6.42 24.09
N ARG A 36 -21.31 5.48 24.44
CA ARG A 36 -22.52 5.75 25.25
C ARG A 36 -22.15 6.19 26.67
N VAL A 37 -21.19 5.52 27.30
CA VAL A 37 -20.71 5.89 28.64
C VAL A 37 -19.99 7.24 28.60
N ALA A 38 -19.20 7.54 27.56
CA ALA A 38 -18.54 8.84 27.42
C ALA A 38 -19.52 10.02 27.29
N LYS A 39 -20.70 9.78 26.72
CA LYS A 39 -21.76 10.80 26.59
C LYS A 39 -22.47 11.09 27.92
N SER A 40 -22.58 10.09 28.80
CA SER A 40 -23.25 10.21 30.10
C SER A 40 -22.30 10.57 31.24
N ASP A 41 -21.10 9.97 31.25
CA ASP A 41 -20.04 10.20 32.23
C ASP A 41 -18.65 10.07 31.57
N PRO A 42 -18.02 11.19 31.19
CA PRO A 42 -16.72 11.18 30.54
C PRO A 42 -15.59 10.67 31.46
N GLU A 43 -15.73 10.77 32.78
CA GLU A 43 -14.72 10.30 33.73
C GLU A 43 -14.77 8.77 33.88
N ALA A 44 -15.96 8.18 33.93
CA ALA A 44 -16.12 6.73 33.92
C ALA A 44 -15.62 6.09 32.62
N ALA A 45 -15.89 6.70 31.46
CA ALA A 45 -15.39 6.21 30.18
C ALA A 45 -13.86 6.21 30.11
N ALA A 46 -13.21 7.24 30.67
CA ALA A 46 -11.76 7.30 30.76
C ALA A 46 -11.18 6.23 31.70
N LYS A 47 -11.84 5.93 32.82
CA LYS A 47 -11.42 4.85 33.74
C LYS A 47 -11.57 3.47 33.10
N ILE A 48 -12.68 3.23 32.40
CA ILE A 48 -12.95 1.95 31.73
C ILE A 48 -11.96 1.73 30.58
N SER A 49 -11.71 2.74 29.75
CA SER A 49 -10.73 2.62 28.66
C SER A 49 -9.32 2.37 29.18
N THR A 50 -8.92 3.03 30.27
CA THR A 50 -7.63 2.80 30.93
C THR A 50 -7.52 1.37 31.46
N TYR A 51 -8.58 0.85 32.09
CA TYR A 51 -8.61 -0.52 32.62
C TYR A 51 -8.55 -1.58 31.51
N ILE A 52 -9.24 -1.36 30.39
CA ILE A 52 -9.22 -2.26 29.22
C ILE A 52 -7.81 -2.29 28.62
N VAL A 53 -7.18 -1.13 28.41
CA VAL A 53 -5.81 -1.04 27.86
C VAL A 53 -4.80 -1.77 28.76
N GLN A 54 -4.97 -1.72 30.09
CA GLN A 54 -4.11 -2.44 31.02
C GLN A 54 -4.24 -3.97 30.95
N LYS A 55 -5.41 -4.49 30.54
CA LYS A 55 -5.67 -5.93 30.41
C LYS A 55 -5.39 -6.51 29.02
N VAL A 56 -5.01 -5.70 28.03
CA VAL A 56 -4.56 -6.22 26.74
C VAL A 56 -3.16 -6.80 26.88
N HIS A 57 -3.09 -8.12 27.04
CA HIS A 57 -1.83 -8.85 27.13
C HIS A 57 -1.16 -8.94 25.76
N HIS A 58 0.03 -8.34 25.65
CA HIS A 58 0.88 -8.43 24.46
C HIS A 58 1.98 -9.47 24.71
N GLY A 59 1.80 -10.66 24.16
CA GLY A 59 2.80 -11.72 24.25
C GLY A 59 2.17 -13.11 24.23
N PRO A 60 2.97 -14.15 23.97
CA PRO A 60 2.48 -15.53 23.81
C PRO A 60 2.11 -16.21 25.14
N MET A 61 2.25 -15.52 26.28
CA MET A 61 2.10 -16.11 27.60
C MET A 61 1.19 -15.25 28.49
N PRO A 62 0.17 -15.85 29.14
CA PRO A 62 -0.71 -15.13 30.07
C PRO A 62 0.06 -14.66 31.31
N SER A 63 -0.54 -13.79 32.11
CA SER A 63 0.12 -13.27 33.30
C SER A 63 0.38 -14.40 34.32
N PRO A 64 1.42 -14.30 35.17
CA PRO A 64 1.68 -15.31 36.20
C PRO A 64 0.48 -15.58 37.14
N GLU A 65 -0.34 -14.55 37.39
CA GLU A 65 -1.54 -14.64 38.22
C GLU A 65 -2.64 -15.46 37.53
N ASP A 66 -2.84 -15.27 36.22
CA ASP A 66 -3.76 -16.08 35.42
C ASP A 66 -3.28 -17.53 35.29
N ILE A 67 -1.97 -17.73 35.14
CA ILE A 67 -1.33 -19.07 35.12
C ILE A 67 -1.59 -19.83 36.41
N ALA A 68 -1.48 -19.15 37.57
CA ALA A 68 -1.80 -19.73 38.86
C ALA A 68 -3.28 -20.10 38.98
N SER A 69 -4.16 -19.30 38.38
CA SER A 69 -5.61 -19.56 38.35
C SER A 69 -5.96 -20.80 37.52
N TYR A 70 -5.26 -21.06 36.42
CA TYR A 70 -5.44 -22.27 35.62
C TYR A 70 -5.07 -23.57 36.37
N ALA A 71 -4.11 -23.50 37.30
CA ALA A 71 -3.74 -24.62 38.16
C ALA A 71 -4.91 -25.12 39.04
N GLN A 72 -5.86 -24.23 39.34
CA GLN A 72 -7.06 -24.55 40.13
C GLN A 72 -8.08 -25.37 39.35
N ILE A 73 -8.11 -25.22 38.01
CA ILE A 73 -8.99 -25.98 37.11
C ILE A 73 -8.36 -27.33 36.79
N GLN A 74 -7.09 -27.32 36.39
CA GLN A 74 -6.32 -28.53 36.10
C GLN A 74 -4.86 -28.30 36.48
N LYS A 75 -4.37 -29.14 37.39
CA LYS A 75 -3.03 -29.02 37.99
C LYS A 75 -1.88 -29.03 36.97
N ASP A 76 -2.06 -29.70 35.84
CA ASP A 76 -1.06 -29.88 34.77
C ASP A 76 -1.12 -28.78 33.67
N LEU A 77 -2.17 -27.96 33.66
CA LEU A 77 -2.39 -26.96 32.60
C LEU A 77 -1.26 -25.91 32.50
N PRO A 78 -0.78 -25.32 33.62
CA PRO A 78 0.31 -24.33 33.58
C PRO A 78 1.57 -24.84 32.90
N GLU A 79 1.97 -26.07 33.24
CA GLU A 79 3.16 -26.73 32.70
C GLU A 79 3.02 -26.98 31.20
N ARG A 80 1.87 -27.50 30.78
CA ARG A 80 1.56 -27.74 29.36
C ARG A 80 1.55 -26.46 28.54
N MET A 81 1.06 -25.35 29.09
CA MET A 81 1.10 -24.04 28.43
C MET A 81 2.52 -23.50 28.31
N MET A 82 3.34 -23.67 29.35
CA MET A 82 4.75 -23.26 29.32
C MET A 82 5.54 -24.06 28.28
N ALA A 83 5.36 -25.39 28.23
CA ALA A 83 5.98 -26.26 27.22
C ALA A 83 5.56 -25.91 25.78
N MET A 84 4.28 -25.56 25.57
CA MET A 84 3.79 -25.10 24.27
C MET A 84 4.39 -23.74 23.89
N ALA A 85 4.45 -22.80 24.83
CA ALA A 85 5.04 -21.49 24.62
C ALA A 85 6.54 -21.59 24.28
N GLU A 86 7.29 -22.46 24.96
CA GLU A 86 8.70 -22.74 24.66
C GLU A 86 8.90 -23.31 23.27
N SER A 87 8.07 -24.30 22.88
CA SER A 87 8.09 -24.88 21.54
C SER A 87 7.78 -23.83 20.45
N ALA A 88 6.77 -22.99 20.68
CA ALA A 88 6.41 -21.90 19.78
C ALA A 88 7.52 -20.84 19.66
N GLN A 89 8.15 -20.47 20.78
CA GLN A 89 9.27 -19.53 20.79
C GLN A 89 10.50 -20.09 20.07
N LYS A 90 10.80 -21.37 20.27
CA LYS A 90 11.89 -22.07 19.56
C LYS A 90 11.65 -22.11 18.06
N ASN A 91 10.44 -22.46 17.63
CA ASN A 91 10.06 -22.46 16.22
C ASN A 91 10.12 -21.06 15.61
N LYS A 92 9.66 -20.03 16.34
CA LYS A 92 9.77 -18.63 15.90
C LYS A 92 11.22 -18.19 15.79
N ALA A 93 12.09 -18.56 16.73
CA ALA A 93 13.51 -18.25 16.68
C ALA A 93 14.17 -18.90 15.45
N GLN A 94 13.87 -20.18 15.17
CA GLN A 94 14.36 -20.89 13.98
C GLN A 94 13.90 -20.21 12.67
N ASN A 95 12.61 -19.89 12.57
CA ASN A 95 12.06 -19.21 11.40
C ASN A 95 12.61 -17.79 11.24
N THR A 96 12.91 -17.09 12.34
CA THR A 96 13.50 -15.74 12.26
C THR A 96 14.88 -15.77 11.63
N GLN A 97 15.70 -16.80 11.92
CA GLN A 97 17.04 -16.91 11.31
C GLN A 97 16.95 -17.12 9.79
N THR A 98 16.08 -18.03 9.33
CA THR A 98 15.91 -18.28 7.88
C THR A 98 15.37 -17.04 7.16
N ILE A 99 14.42 -16.32 7.78
CA ILE A 99 13.89 -15.07 7.23
C ILE A 99 14.99 -14.00 7.11
N LEU A 100 15.86 -13.88 8.12
CA LEU A 100 16.96 -12.91 8.09
C LEU A 100 17.98 -13.24 6.99
N ASP A 101 18.29 -14.52 6.79
CA ASP A 101 19.20 -14.94 5.73
C ASP A 101 18.61 -14.75 4.32
N LEU A 102 17.31 -15.02 4.14
CA LEU A 102 16.61 -14.72 2.89
C LEU A 102 16.61 -13.21 2.59
N LYS A 103 16.29 -12.38 3.58
CA LYS A 103 16.35 -10.91 3.47
C LYS A 103 17.74 -10.40 3.10
N ARG A 104 18.80 -11.01 3.65
CA ARG A 104 20.18 -10.66 3.29
C ARG A 104 20.47 -10.96 1.82
N GLN A 105 20.06 -12.13 1.33
CA GLN A 105 20.22 -12.49 -0.09
C GLN A 105 19.45 -11.53 -1.01
N GLU A 106 18.23 -11.16 -0.64
CA GLU A 106 17.44 -10.17 -1.40
C GLU A 106 18.15 -8.81 -1.48
N ILE A 107 18.72 -8.32 -0.37
CA ILE A 107 19.45 -7.05 -0.33
C ILE A 107 20.70 -7.08 -1.21
N GLU A 108 21.43 -8.21 -1.21
CA GLU A 108 22.62 -8.38 -2.04
C GLU A 108 22.27 -8.39 -3.54
N LEU A 109 21.21 -9.11 -3.91
CA LEU A 109 20.72 -9.16 -5.28
C LEU A 109 20.24 -7.76 -5.73
N HIS A 110 19.50 -7.06 -4.88
CA HIS A 110 19.01 -5.71 -5.18
C HIS A 110 20.19 -4.74 -5.36
N LYS A 111 21.26 -4.84 -4.55
CA LYS A 111 22.49 -4.06 -4.75
C LYS A 111 23.15 -4.37 -6.09
N GLN A 112 23.20 -5.64 -6.48
CA GLN A 112 23.78 -6.03 -7.76
C GLN A 112 22.97 -5.45 -8.94
N GLN A 113 21.65 -5.52 -8.88
CA GLN A 113 20.75 -4.91 -9.87
C GLN A 113 20.88 -3.38 -9.92
N LEU A 114 21.06 -2.74 -8.77
CA LEU A 114 21.26 -1.29 -8.70
C LEU A 114 22.59 -0.90 -9.34
N ASN A 115 23.64 -1.67 -9.10
CA ASN A 115 24.95 -1.45 -9.71
C ASN A 115 24.92 -1.68 -11.22
N THR A 116 24.28 -2.75 -11.69
CA THR A 116 24.11 -2.97 -13.14
C THR A 116 23.29 -1.84 -13.76
N GLN A 117 22.17 -1.43 -13.15
CA GLN A 117 21.37 -0.27 -13.59
C GLN A 117 22.17 1.04 -13.62
N HIS A 118 23.01 1.31 -12.62
CA HIS A 118 23.88 2.49 -12.61
C HIS A 118 24.89 2.47 -13.77
N THR A 119 25.48 1.31 -14.07
CA THR A 119 26.39 1.17 -15.21
C THR A 119 25.68 1.31 -16.55
N LEU A 120 24.41 0.89 -16.64
CA LEU A 120 23.61 1.04 -17.85
C LEU A 120 23.19 2.50 -18.05
N LYS A 121 22.63 3.16 -17.04
CA LYS A 121 22.26 4.59 -17.13
C LYS A 121 23.45 5.49 -17.45
N THR A 122 24.62 5.22 -16.88
CA THR A 122 25.83 6.00 -17.20
C THR A 122 26.31 5.76 -18.64
N LYS A 123 26.19 4.53 -19.16
CA LYS A 123 26.44 4.21 -20.57
C LYS A 123 25.41 4.87 -21.50
N GLU A 124 24.12 4.82 -21.15
CA GLU A 124 23.05 5.49 -21.90
C GLU A 124 23.29 6.99 -21.99
N LEU A 125 23.63 7.65 -20.89
CA LEU A 125 23.96 9.07 -20.88
C LEU A 125 25.21 9.37 -21.73
N SER A 126 26.21 8.49 -21.72
CA SER A 126 27.42 8.66 -22.54
C SER A 126 27.14 8.48 -24.04
N ASN A 127 26.33 7.48 -24.42
CA ASN A 127 25.92 7.23 -25.80
C ASN A 127 24.96 8.30 -26.31
N GLN A 128 24.08 8.81 -25.46
CA GLN A 128 23.18 9.93 -25.76
C GLN A 128 23.96 11.22 -26.02
N LYS A 129 25.02 11.49 -25.24
CA LYS A 129 25.93 12.61 -25.53
C LYS A 129 26.75 12.40 -26.80
N LEU A 130 27.17 11.16 -27.08
CA LEU A 130 27.92 10.80 -28.28
C LEU A 130 27.12 11.09 -29.56
N SER A 131 25.86 10.65 -29.63
CA SER A 131 25.01 10.88 -30.80
C SER A 131 24.67 12.36 -30.99
N LEU A 132 24.46 13.10 -29.90
CA LEU A 132 24.25 14.55 -29.93
C LEU A 132 25.49 15.29 -30.47
N TYR A 133 26.68 14.91 -30.04
CA TYR A 133 27.93 15.49 -30.53
C TYR A 133 28.14 15.20 -32.02
N LEU A 134 27.90 13.95 -32.45
CA LEU A 134 28.02 13.54 -33.84
C LEU A 134 27.04 14.31 -34.74
N ALA A 135 25.79 14.47 -34.30
CA ALA A 135 24.79 15.25 -35.02
C ALA A 135 25.18 16.73 -35.14
N SER A 136 25.71 17.33 -34.06
CA SER A 136 26.20 18.71 -34.08
C SER A 136 27.30 18.92 -35.11
N VAL A 137 28.27 17.99 -35.20
CA VAL A 137 29.35 18.05 -36.19
C VAL A 137 28.82 17.98 -37.62
N VAL A 138 27.85 17.09 -37.90
CA VAL A 138 27.23 16.95 -39.23
C VAL A 138 26.51 18.24 -39.64
N VAL A 139 25.78 18.87 -38.72
CA VAL A 139 25.09 20.14 -38.99
C VAL A 139 26.09 21.25 -39.31
N ILE A 140 27.19 21.36 -38.56
CA ILE A 140 28.24 22.35 -38.83
C ILE A 140 28.88 22.12 -40.21
N LEU A 141 29.16 20.87 -40.58
CA LEU A 141 29.66 20.50 -41.91
C LEU A 141 28.66 20.87 -43.02
N CYS A 142 27.36 20.67 -42.78
CA CYS A 142 26.32 21.00 -43.75
C CYS A 142 26.18 22.52 -43.96
N ILE A 143 26.25 23.30 -42.88
CA ILE A 143 26.22 24.78 -42.93
C ILE A 143 27.45 25.31 -43.67
N THR A 144 28.64 24.83 -43.31
CA THR A 144 29.90 25.25 -43.95
C THR A 144 29.98 24.83 -45.41
N GLY A 145 29.54 23.60 -45.73
CA GLY A 145 29.45 23.10 -47.10
C GLY A 145 28.46 23.90 -47.95
N SER A 146 27.29 24.24 -47.41
CA SER A 146 26.28 25.05 -48.09
C SER A 146 26.78 26.47 -48.35
N PHE A 147 27.44 27.08 -47.35
CA PHE A 147 28.05 28.40 -47.49
C PHE A 147 29.16 28.41 -48.54
N TYR A 148 30.00 27.36 -48.57
CA TYR A 148 31.05 27.21 -49.58
C TYR A 148 30.48 27.02 -51.00
N LEU A 149 29.40 26.28 -51.14
CA LEU A 149 28.74 26.04 -52.43
C LEU A 149 28.00 27.28 -52.95
N ALA A 150 27.44 28.08 -52.05
CA ALA A 150 26.80 29.36 -52.38
C ALA A 150 27.78 30.34 -53.05
N LEU A 151 29.08 30.25 -52.72
CA LEU A 151 30.13 31.05 -53.37
C LEU A 151 30.50 30.55 -54.78
N GLN A 152 30.11 29.33 -55.16
CA GLN A 152 30.40 28.74 -56.48
C GLN A 152 29.23 28.79 -57.48
N ASP A 153 28.11 29.44 -57.12
CA ASP A 153 26.95 29.70 -57.99
C ASP A 153 26.32 28.44 -58.64
N LYS A 154 26.46 27.28 -57.97
CA LYS A 154 25.92 25.98 -58.43
C LYS A 154 24.56 25.67 -57.80
N THR A 155 23.53 26.40 -58.22
CA THR A 155 22.14 26.28 -57.74
C THR A 155 21.56 24.87 -57.87
N ALA A 156 21.95 24.12 -58.91
CA ALA A 156 21.49 22.76 -59.14
C ALA A 156 21.90 21.78 -58.02
N VAL A 157 23.11 21.93 -57.48
CA VAL A 157 23.63 21.03 -56.45
C VAL A 157 22.97 21.34 -55.09
N ALA A 158 22.68 22.62 -54.82
CA ALA A 158 21.99 23.04 -53.61
C ALA A 158 20.57 22.45 -53.51
N ILE A 159 19.81 22.39 -54.61
CA ILE A 159 18.46 21.80 -54.64
C ILE A 159 18.51 20.29 -54.35
N VAL A 160 19.46 19.56 -54.93
CA VAL A 160 19.58 18.11 -54.72
C VAL A 160 19.99 17.78 -53.29
N ILE A 161 20.96 18.50 -52.72
CA ILE A 161 21.42 18.28 -51.34
C ILE A 161 20.33 18.70 -50.33
N GLY A 162 19.67 19.83 -50.54
CA GLY A 162 18.57 20.28 -49.67
C GLY A 162 17.34 19.37 -49.74
N GLY A 163 16.98 18.90 -50.93
CA GLY A 163 15.84 18.00 -51.10
C GLY A 163 16.05 16.62 -50.47
N THR A 164 17.23 16.03 -50.68
CA THR A 164 17.55 14.68 -50.18
C THR A 164 17.59 14.62 -48.65
N THR A 165 18.08 15.66 -47.97
CA THR A 165 18.14 15.70 -46.50
C THR A 165 16.76 15.75 -45.86
N VAL A 166 15.84 16.57 -46.37
CA VAL A 166 14.47 16.66 -45.86
C VAL A 166 13.72 15.34 -46.07
N VAL A 167 13.82 14.74 -47.26
CA VAL A 167 13.19 13.44 -47.55
C VAL A 167 13.76 12.33 -46.67
N GLY A 168 15.08 12.33 -46.43
CA GLY A 168 15.73 11.37 -45.54
C GLY A 168 15.22 11.44 -44.10
N ILE A 169 15.08 12.67 -43.55
CA ILE A 169 14.56 12.87 -42.18
C ILE A 169 13.11 12.36 -42.09
N VAL A 170 12.24 12.77 -43.02
CA VAL A 170 10.83 12.35 -43.02
C VAL A 170 10.69 10.84 -43.20
N GLY A 171 11.50 10.24 -44.08
CA GLY A 171 11.52 8.79 -44.29
C GLY A 171 11.94 8.00 -43.04
N ALA A 172 12.91 8.50 -42.28
CA ALA A 172 13.33 7.90 -41.01
C ALA A 172 12.20 7.95 -39.96
N PHE A 173 11.49 9.08 -39.86
CA PHE A 173 10.34 9.21 -38.95
C PHE A 173 9.17 8.28 -39.32
N LEU A 174 8.86 8.13 -40.61
CA LEU A 174 7.82 7.23 -41.08
C LEU A 174 8.17 5.75 -40.86
N THR A 175 9.43 5.37 -41.12
CA THR A 175 9.92 4.00 -40.91
C THR A 175 9.95 3.61 -39.43
N SER A 176 10.31 4.55 -38.54
CA SER A 176 10.33 4.30 -37.10
C SER A 176 8.97 3.86 -36.56
N LYS A 177 7.87 4.43 -37.05
CA LYS A 177 6.52 4.13 -36.54
C LYS A 177 5.99 2.74 -36.93
N ASN A 178 6.52 2.17 -38.01
CA ASN A 178 6.11 0.83 -38.46
C ASN A 178 6.83 -0.29 -37.72
N LYS A 179 7.99 -0.02 -37.10
CA LYS A 179 8.76 -1.05 -36.40
C LYS A 179 8.10 -1.48 -35.09
N ASP A 180 7.42 -0.56 -34.41
CA ASP A 180 6.66 -0.84 -33.18
C ASP A 180 5.46 -1.77 -33.40
N ASN A 181 4.92 -1.83 -34.62
CA ASN A 181 3.79 -2.71 -34.97
C ASN A 181 4.20 -4.12 -35.41
N VAL A 182 5.49 -4.37 -35.68
CA VAL A 182 5.97 -5.67 -36.15
C VAL A 182 6.36 -6.59 -34.98
N ASP A 183 6.90 -6.02 -33.89
CA ASP A 183 7.32 -6.78 -32.69
C ASP A 183 6.15 -7.19 -31.77
N THR A 184 4.92 -6.73 -32.05
CA THR A 184 3.72 -7.08 -31.25
C THR A 184 2.90 -8.21 -31.92
N SER A 185 3.38 -8.77 -33.03
CA SER A 185 2.66 -9.77 -33.84
C SER A 185 3.40 -11.10 -34.04
N GLU A 186 4.48 -11.36 -33.29
CA GLU A 186 5.06 -12.71 -33.13
C GLU A 186 4.65 -13.36 -31.80
#